data_AF-A0AAD6Z2N4-F1
#
_entry.id   AF-A0AAD6Z2N4-F1
#
_cell.length_a   1.000
_cell.length_b   1.000
_cell.length_c   1.000
_cell.angle_alpha   90.00
_cell.angle_beta   90.00
_cell.angle_gamma   90.00
#
_symmetry.space_group_name_H-M   'P 1'
#
loop_
_entity.id
_entity.type
_entity.pdbx_description
1 polymer ?
#
loop_
_entity_poly.entity_id
_entity_poly.type
_entity_poly.pdbx_seq_one_letter_code
_entity_poly.pdbx_strand_id
1 'polypeptide(L)'
;MLFYRLLPLILASPPFVNQAHATSIDSALTARSSTSIGIIFDNALNWAFVSATPASQAQILSEMPVIIANAVGISTGDIQSTSLGPQGTSTVFHALIPSDVANTLKLQIANPSSPFYNGPDADLASHVAGEV
;
A
#
# COMPACT_ATOMS: atom_id res chain seq x y z
N MET A 1 23.54 72.04 -11.32
CA MET A 1 24.49 71.02 -10.83
C MET A 1 24.10 69.70 -11.44
N LEU A 2 25.03 69.08 -12.20
CA LEU A 2 25.06 67.71 -12.77
C LEU A 2 23.80 67.15 -13.47
N PHE A 3 23.75 67.11 -14.81
CA PHE A 3 24.35 66.14 -15.75
C PHE A 3 23.41 64.97 -16.10
N TYR A 4 22.85 65.08 -17.32
CA TYR A 4 22.34 64.03 -18.20
C TYR A 4 23.31 62.85 -18.36
N ARG A 5 22.76 61.66 -18.70
CA ARG A 5 23.14 60.70 -19.77
C ARG A 5 22.65 59.29 -19.39
N LEU A 6 22.13 58.41 -20.25
CA LEU A 6 21.91 58.34 -21.70
C LEU A 6 20.93 57.16 -21.96
N LEU A 7 19.99 57.38 -22.90
CA LEU A 7 19.22 56.51 -23.83
C LEU A 7 19.65 55.02 -24.05
N PRO A 8 18.97 54.20 -24.92
CA PRO A 8 17.53 54.02 -25.26
C PRO A 8 17.15 52.56 -25.67
N LEU A 9 15.92 52.39 -26.22
CA LEU A 9 15.50 51.35 -27.21
C LEU A 9 15.43 49.90 -26.67
N ILE A 10 14.38 49.10 -26.89
CA ILE A 10 13.87 48.53 -28.14
C ILE A 10 12.44 48.02 -27.80
N LEU A 11 11.37 48.57 -28.39
CA LEU A 11 10.62 48.08 -29.57
C LEU A 11 9.86 46.75 -29.36
N ALA A 12 8.58 46.78 -29.77
CA ALA A 12 7.66 45.68 -30.12
C ALA A 12 6.52 45.34 -29.12
N SER A 13 5.31 45.78 -29.50
CA SER A 13 4.00 45.26 -29.04
C SER A 13 3.56 44.05 -29.92
N PRO A 14 2.32 43.54 -29.77
CA PRO A 14 1.76 42.42 -28.95
C PRO A 14 1.55 41.14 -29.85
N PRO A 15 0.67 40.11 -29.65
CA PRO A 15 -0.36 39.79 -28.62
C PRO A 15 -0.43 38.30 -28.14
N PHE A 16 -1.41 37.98 -27.27
CA PHE A 16 -1.95 36.66 -26.89
C PHE A 16 -1.02 35.58 -26.29
N VAL A 17 -1.29 35.19 -25.04
CA VAL A 17 -1.13 33.79 -24.62
C VAL A 17 -2.48 33.30 -24.10
N ASN A 18 -3.09 32.41 -24.88
CA ASN A 18 -4.08 31.45 -24.40
C ASN A 18 -3.46 30.66 -23.24
N GLN A 19 -3.95 30.82 -22.01
CA GLN A 19 -3.78 29.77 -21.01
C GLN A 19 -4.94 28.80 -21.14
N ALA A 20 -4.83 27.92 -22.14
CA ALA A 20 -5.40 26.59 -22.00
C ALA A 20 -4.61 25.86 -20.92
N HIS A 21 -5.30 25.01 -20.17
CA HIS A 21 -4.72 23.81 -19.56
C HIS A 21 -3.96 23.98 -18.23
N ALA A 22 -4.71 24.17 -17.15
CA ALA A 22 -4.34 23.63 -15.84
C ALA A 22 -5.49 22.74 -15.31
N THR A 23 -5.84 21.73 -16.10
CA THR A 23 -6.52 20.55 -15.58
C THR A 23 -5.57 19.38 -15.83
N SER A 24 -5.33 18.57 -14.80
CA SER A 24 -4.78 17.20 -14.91
C SER A 24 -3.25 17.01 -14.94
N ILE A 25 -2.55 17.28 -13.84
CA ILE A 25 -1.31 16.52 -13.52
C ILE A 25 -1.19 16.07 -12.06
N ASP A 26 -1.98 16.61 -11.12
CA ASP A 26 -1.90 16.19 -9.72
C ASP A 26 -2.78 14.95 -9.42
N SER A 27 -4.00 14.89 -9.96
CA SER A 27 -4.90 13.74 -9.77
C SER A 27 -4.58 12.52 -10.66
N ALA A 28 -3.60 12.66 -11.56
CA ALA A 28 -3.09 11.60 -12.43
C ALA A 28 -1.74 11.04 -11.93
N LEU A 29 -1.26 11.47 -10.75
CA LEU A 29 -0.23 10.77 -9.99
C LEU A 29 -0.82 9.46 -9.45
N THR A 30 -1.13 8.56 -10.38
CA THR A 30 -1.55 7.18 -10.22
C THR A 30 -2.56 6.95 -9.09
N ALA A 31 -3.86 7.01 -9.41
CA ALA A 31 -4.81 6.18 -8.68
C ALA A 31 -4.36 4.72 -8.88
N ARG A 32 -3.49 4.21 -7.99
CA ARG A 32 -3.04 2.81 -8.06
C ARG A 32 -4.29 1.97 -7.89
N SER A 33 -4.63 1.21 -8.92
CA SER A 33 -5.66 0.17 -8.81
C SER A 33 -5.33 -0.66 -7.57
N SER A 34 -6.33 -0.87 -6.72
CA SER A 34 -6.17 -1.64 -5.50
C SER A 34 -6.88 -2.98 -5.66
N THR A 35 -6.25 -4.04 -5.17
CA THR A 35 -6.78 -5.40 -5.14
C THR A 35 -7.08 -5.76 -3.69
N SER A 36 -8.28 -6.30 -3.44
CA SER A 36 -8.59 -6.93 -2.15
C SER A 36 -7.95 -8.29 -2.07
N ILE A 37 -7.32 -8.57 -0.93
CA ILE A 37 -6.74 -9.88 -0.60
C ILE A 37 -7.39 -10.43 0.67
N GLY A 38 -7.44 -11.75 0.80
CA GLY A 38 -7.66 -12.42 2.07
C GLY A 38 -6.50 -13.36 2.37
N ILE A 39 -5.96 -13.31 3.60
CA ILE A 39 -4.92 -14.24 4.07
C ILE A 39 -5.55 -15.11 5.16
N ILE A 40 -5.54 -16.43 4.94
CA ILE A 40 -6.11 -17.42 5.85
C ILE A 40 -5.04 -17.86 6.85
N PHE A 41 -5.38 -17.88 8.12
CA PHE A 41 -4.55 -18.51 9.15
C PHE A 41 -4.92 -19.97 9.43
N ASP A 42 -3.94 -20.71 9.93
CA ASP A 42 -4.07 -22.09 10.35
C ASP A 42 -4.95 -22.24 11.61
N ASN A 43 -5.04 -23.47 12.11
CA ASN A 43 -5.91 -23.79 13.24
C ASN A 43 -5.44 -23.20 14.59
N ALA A 44 -4.17 -22.84 14.74
CA ALA A 44 -3.68 -22.19 15.97
C ALA A 44 -4.26 -20.78 16.12
N LEU A 45 -4.50 -20.09 14.99
CA LEU A 45 -5.15 -18.79 14.93
C LEU A 45 -6.57 -18.89 14.34
N ASN A 46 -7.32 -19.92 14.72
CA ASN A 46 -8.73 -20.07 14.34
C ASN A 46 -9.61 -18.92 14.87
N TRP A 47 -10.78 -18.73 14.26
CA TRP A 47 -11.64 -17.59 14.58
C TRP A 47 -12.15 -17.59 16.02
N ALA A 48 -12.44 -18.75 16.60
CA ALA A 48 -12.93 -18.83 17.97
C ALA A 48 -11.91 -18.30 18.97
N PHE A 49 -10.62 -18.58 18.75
CA PHE A 49 -9.52 -18.04 19.55
C PHE A 49 -9.31 -16.54 19.31
N VAL A 50 -9.18 -16.14 18.04
CA VAL A 50 -8.86 -14.74 17.67
C VAL A 50 -9.99 -13.80 18.09
N SER A 51 -11.26 -14.16 17.85
CA SER A 51 -12.41 -13.34 18.24
C SER A 51 -12.55 -13.15 19.75
N ALA A 52 -12.13 -14.13 20.55
CA ALA A 52 -12.16 -14.07 22.01
C ALA A 52 -10.95 -13.34 22.63
N THR A 53 -9.90 -13.07 21.86
CA THR A 53 -8.63 -12.55 22.36
C THR A 53 -8.27 -11.22 21.68
N PRO A 54 -8.64 -10.06 22.28
CA PRO A 54 -8.37 -8.74 21.70
C PRO A 54 -6.89 -8.48 21.40
N ALA A 55 -5.99 -9.01 22.23
CA ALA A 55 -4.54 -8.88 22.02
C ALA A 55 -4.10 -9.56 20.72
N SER A 56 -4.62 -10.76 20.42
CA SER A 56 -4.31 -11.47 19.17
C SER A 56 -4.84 -10.72 17.95
N GLN A 57 -6.04 -10.14 18.03
CA GLN A 57 -6.56 -9.31 16.94
C GLN A 57 -5.67 -8.09 16.68
N ALA A 58 -5.28 -7.39 17.74
CA ALA A 58 -4.42 -6.22 17.65
C ALA A 58 -3.05 -6.58 17.05
N GLN A 59 -2.48 -7.71 17.47
CA GLN A 59 -1.21 -8.20 16.92
C GLN A 59 -1.34 -8.51 15.42
N ILE A 60 -2.35 -9.28 15.01
CA ILE A 60 -2.54 -9.61 13.58
C ILE A 60 -2.74 -8.34 12.74
N LEU A 61 -3.57 -7.39 13.21
CA LEU A 61 -3.84 -6.14 12.48
C LEU A 61 -2.63 -5.20 12.43
N SER A 62 -1.72 -5.27 13.41
CA SER A 62 -0.47 -4.49 13.48
C SER A 62 0.60 -5.08 12.58
N GLU A 63 0.82 -6.40 12.67
CA GLU A 63 1.99 -7.05 12.07
C GLU A 63 1.76 -7.50 10.62
N MET A 64 0.54 -7.89 10.24
CA MET A 64 0.28 -8.36 8.86
C MET A 64 0.64 -7.34 7.77
N PRO A 65 0.34 -6.04 7.92
CA PRO A 65 0.78 -5.03 6.96
C PRO A 65 2.30 -4.96 6.83
N VAL A 66 3.02 -5.09 7.94
CA VAL A 66 4.49 -5.05 7.97
C VAL A 66 5.05 -6.27 7.23
N ILE A 67 4.51 -7.46 7.49
CA ILE A 67 4.87 -8.71 6.80
C ILE A 67 4.64 -8.59 5.29
N ILE A 68 3.44 -8.15 4.88
CA ILE A 68 3.08 -8.00 3.47
C ILE A 68 3.98 -6.97 2.79
N ALA A 69 4.17 -5.79 3.40
CA ALA A 69 5.00 -4.72 2.87
C ALA A 69 6.44 -5.19 2.64
N ASN A 70 7.01 -5.89 3.61
CA ASN A 70 8.33 -6.49 3.48
C ASN A 70 8.39 -7.54 2.37
N ALA A 71 7.38 -8.40 2.26
CA ALA A 71 7.35 -9.49 1.29
C ALA A 71 7.33 -9.00 -0.16
N VAL A 72 6.65 -7.87 -0.43
CA VAL A 72 6.48 -7.35 -1.79
C VAL A 72 7.23 -6.05 -2.07
N GLY A 73 7.99 -5.53 -1.09
CA GLY A 73 8.84 -4.36 -1.25
C GLY A 73 8.09 -3.03 -1.40
N ILE A 74 6.97 -2.86 -0.69
CA ILE A 74 6.17 -1.62 -0.67
C ILE A 74 6.19 -0.96 0.71
N SER A 75 5.61 0.24 0.82
CA SER A 75 5.39 0.88 2.13
C SER A 75 4.16 0.28 2.81
N THR A 76 4.17 0.19 4.14
CA THR A 76 2.97 -0.16 4.91
C THR A 76 1.83 0.84 4.70
N GLY A 77 2.15 2.09 4.34
CA GLY A 77 1.14 3.11 3.98
C GLY A 77 0.40 2.82 2.67
N ASP A 78 0.93 1.93 1.82
CA ASP A 78 0.26 1.47 0.60
C ASP A 78 -0.71 0.31 0.87
N ILE A 79 -0.77 -0.20 2.11
CA ILE A 79 -1.64 -1.30 2.52
C ILE A 79 -2.75 -0.73 3.40
N GLN A 80 -3.99 -0.95 2.99
CA GLN A 80 -5.15 -0.59 3.82
C GLN A 80 -5.70 -1.87 4.44
N SER A 81 -5.29 -2.17 5.68
CA SER A 81 -5.91 -3.24 6.47
C SER A 81 -7.37 -2.92 6.68
N THR A 82 -8.25 -3.83 6.28
CA THR A 82 -9.70 -3.58 6.34
C THR A 82 -10.35 -4.27 7.52
N SER A 83 -9.98 -5.52 7.85
CA SER A 83 -10.60 -6.24 8.97
C SER A 83 -9.99 -7.63 9.22
N LEU A 84 -10.38 -8.24 10.34
CA LEU A 84 -10.34 -9.68 10.56
C LEU A 84 -11.75 -10.25 10.50
N GLY A 85 -11.91 -11.43 9.94
CA GLY A 85 -13.21 -12.10 9.88
C GLY A 85 -13.10 -13.63 9.82
N PRO A 86 -14.20 -14.34 10.08
CA PRO A 86 -14.26 -15.78 9.92
C PRO A 86 -14.42 -16.18 8.45
N GLN A 87 -13.74 -17.26 8.04
CA GLN A 87 -14.08 -18.07 6.87
C GLN A 87 -14.15 -19.53 7.30
N GLY A 88 -15.38 -20.02 7.52
CA GLY A 88 -15.57 -21.29 8.22
C GLY A 88 -15.07 -21.19 9.66
N THR A 89 -14.14 -22.08 10.04
CA THR A 89 -13.47 -22.06 11.36
C THR A 89 -12.20 -21.21 11.37
N SER A 90 -11.67 -20.87 10.21
CA SER A 90 -10.41 -20.13 10.08
C SER A 90 -10.61 -18.62 10.25
N THR A 91 -9.56 -17.94 10.67
CA THR A 91 -9.47 -16.47 10.64
C THR A 91 -8.93 -16.03 9.29
N VAL A 92 -9.50 -14.98 8.72
CA VAL A 92 -9.03 -14.30 7.52
C VAL A 92 -8.67 -12.87 7.84
N PHE A 93 -7.46 -12.46 7.45
CA PHE A 93 -7.06 -11.06 7.41
C PHE A 93 -7.37 -10.48 6.03
N HIS A 94 -8.11 -9.38 6.02
CA HIS A 94 -8.49 -8.66 4.81
C HIS A 94 -7.71 -7.36 4.70
N ALA A 95 -7.21 -7.07 3.50
CA ALA A 95 -6.57 -5.81 3.18
C ALA A 95 -6.74 -5.44 1.70
N LEU A 96 -6.55 -4.16 1.40
CA LEU A 96 -6.34 -3.67 0.04
C LEU A 96 -4.85 -3.40 -0.16
N ILE A 97 -4.31 -3.86 -1.28
CA ILE A 97 -2.93 -3.64 -1.70
C ILE A 97 -2.89 -3.14 -3.15
N PRO A 98 -1.78 -2.52 -3.62
CA PRO A 98 -1.65 -2.16 -5.03
C PRO A 98 -1.76 -3.40 -5.94
N SER A 99 -2.54 -3.31 -7.00
CA SER A 99 -2.80 -4.43 -7.91
C SER A 99 -1.53 -4.96 -8.57
N ASP A 100 -0.50 -4.12 -8.74
CA ASP A 100 0.79 -4.51 -9.32
C ASP A 100 1.57 -5.53 -8.47
N VAL A 101 1.30 -5.62 -7.16
CA VAL A 101 2.03 -6.52 -6.24
C VAL A 101 1.23 -7.73 -5.79
N ALA A 102 -0.07 -7.83 -6.12
CA ALA A 102 -0.93 -8.93 -5.66
C ALA A 102 -0.42 -10.31 -6.11
N ASN A 103 0.01 -10.43 -7.38
CA ASN A 103 0.59 -11.70 -7.87
C ASN A 103 1.94 -12.00 -7.21
N THR A 104 2.72 -10.98 -6.88
CA THR A 104 3.99 -11.15 -6.15
C THR A 104 3.70 -11.69 -4.75
N LEU A 105 2.71 -11.14 -4.04
CA LEU A 105 2.31 -11.62 -2.71
C LEU A 105 1.90 -13.09 -2.74
N LYS A 106 1.06 -13.48 -3.72
CA LYS A 106 0.67 -14.89 -3.93
C LYS A 106 1.88 -15.82 -4.06
N LEU A 107 2.88 -15.43 -4.85
CA LEU A 107 4.11 -16.21 -5.03
C LEU A 107 4.94 -16.27 -3.74
N GLN A 108 4.93 -15.21 -2.93
CA GLN A 108 5.61 -15.16 -1.64
C GLN A 108 4.95 -16.09 -0.63
N ILE A 109 3.61 -16.07 -0.51
CA ILE A 109 2.83 -16.98 0.36
C ILE A 109 2.99 -18.45 -0.09
N ALA A 110 3.11 -18.72 -1.39
CA ALA A 110 3.30 -20.07 -1.89
C ALA A 110 4.71 -20.65 -1.62
N ASN A 111 5.69 -19.83 -1.23
CA ASN A 111 7.08 -20.24 -1.02
C ASN A 111 7.51 -20.02 0.45
N PRO A 112 7.67 -21.08 1.26
CA PRO A 112 8.10 -20.96 2.66
C PRO A 112 9.50 -20.35 2.87
N SER A 113 10.36 -20.35 1.84
CA SER A 113 11.68 -19.70 1.88
C SER A 113 11.63 -18.22 1.48
N SER A 114 10.44 -17.65 1.29
CA SER A 114 10.28 -16.29 0.83
C SER A 114 10.44 -15.26 1.97
N PRO A 115 10.71 -13.98 1.63
CA PRO A 115 10.63 -12.86 2.55
C PRO A 115 9.35 -12.74 3.38
N PHE A 116 8.23 -13.36 2.95
CA PHE A 116 6.99 -13.39 3.75
C PHE A 116 7.16 -14.17 5.05
N TYR A 117 7.82 -15.34 5.00
CA TYR A 117 8.01 -16.22 6.16
C TYR A 117 9.34 -15.99 6.90
N ASN A 118 10.31 -15.36 6.25
CA ASN A 118 11.66 -15.12 6.79
C ASN A 118 11.91 -13.64 7.13
N GLY A 119 10.83 -12.83 7.13
CA GLY A 119 10.87 -11.41 7.38
C GLY A 119 10.52 -11.04 8.83
N PRO A 120 10.00 -9.82 9.06
CA PRO A 120 9.49 -9.42 10.37
C PRO A 120 8.36 -10.37 10.81
N ASP A 121 8.27 -10.61 12.11
CA ASP A 121 7.22 -11.41 12.75
C ASP A 121 6.99 -12.79 12.09
N ALA A 122 8.10 -13.48 11.79
CA ALA A 122 8.11 -14.82 11.21
C ALA A 122 7.24 -15.84 11.97
N ASP A 123 7.06 -15.66 13.28
CA ASP A 123 6.16 -16.47 14.10
C ASP A 123 4.70 -16.35 13.62
N LEU A 124 4.19 -15.12 13.47
CA LEU A 124 2.85 -14.88 12.92
C LEU A 124 2.75 -15.35 11.46
N ALA A 125 3.76 -15.05 10.64
CA ALA A 125 3.78 -15.45 9.24
C ALA A 125 3.72 -16.98 9.09
N SER A 126 4.36 -17.73 10.00
CA SER A 126 4.37 -19.21 9.99
C SER A 126 2.99 -19.84 10.18
N HIS A 127 2.03 -19.09 10.73
CA HIS A 127 0.64 -19.50 10.90
C HIS A 127 -0.25 -19.21 9.69
N VAL A 128 0.30 -18.69 8.58
CA VAL A 128 -0.46 -18.48 7.35
C VAL A 128 -0.65 -19.79 6.59
N ALA A 129 -1.91 -20.18 6.40
CA ALA A 129 -2.30 -21.39 5.69
C ALA A 129 -2.52 -21.16 4.17
N GLY A 130 -2.68 -19.90 3.75
CA GLY A 130 -2.82 -19.54 2.34
C GLY A 130 -3.47 -18.18 2.12
N GLU A 131 -3.91 -17.94 0.89
CA GLU A 131 -4.65 -16.75 0.47
C GLU A 131 -5.94 -17.09 -0.28
N VAL A 132 -6.89 -16.16 -0.30
CA VAL A 132 -8.17 -16.21 -1.02
C VAL A 132 -8.46 -14.96 -1.83
#